data_AF-A0A7S3BWN7-F1
#
_entry.id   AF-A0A7S3BWN7-F1
#
_cell.length_a   1.000
_cell.length_b   1.000
_cell.length_c   1.000
_cell.angle_alpha   90.00
_cell.angle_beta   90.00
_cell.angle_gamma   90.00
#
_symmetry.space_group_name_H-M   'P 1'
#
loop_
_entity.id
_entity.type
_entity.pdbx_description
1 polymer ?
#
loop_
_entity_poly.entity_id
_entity_poly.type
_entity_poly.pdbx_seq_one_letter_code
_entity_poly.pdbx_strand_id
1 'polypeptide(L)'
;EGLARAGVRGCRAPRLVKGTRDVLVMEFIDGAFSLKDDAALKEHAVDRLLVCEAVGRSLAVQFFALGVWNADLHPGNILLQPDASAPANAAAVLIDFGNTCRFTGGQLRAFATLVHAAATNDASLIGEAFDLLGVEGASSGRLADLPRMLKSMRL
;
A
#
# COMPACT_ATOMS: atom_id res chain seq x y z
N GLU A 1 -2.87 14.75 -1.75
CA GLU A 1 -1.81 15.66 -1.25
C GLU A 1 -0.78 14.99 -0.34
N GLY A 2 -1.16 14.14 0.63
CA GLY A 2 -0.21 13.50 1.56
C GLY A 2 0.93 12.72 0.89
N LEU A 3 0.63 11.92 -0.15
CA LEU A 3 1.63 11.15 -0.91
C LEU A 3 2.70 12.03 -1.55
N ALA A 4 2.29 13.11 -2.23
CA ALA A 4 3.21 14.03 -2.88
C ALA A 4 4.09 14.77 -1.86
N ARG A 5 3.52 15.20 -0.73
CA ARG A 5 4.28 15.83 0.38
C ARG A 5 5.30 14.88 1.00
N ALA A 6 5.00 13.58 1.02
CA ALA A 6 5.91 12.53 1.47
C ALA A 6 6.92 12.08 0.39
N GLY A 7 6.97 12.77 -0.76
CA GLY A 7 7.95 12.51 -1.83
C GLY A 7 7.64 11.29 -2.71
N VAL A 8 6.45 10.72 -2.62
CA VAL A 8 6.04 9.62 -3.52
C VAL A 8 5.86 10.16 -4.93
N ARG A 9 6.62 9.62 -5.89
CA ARG A 9 6.47 9.88 -7.33
C ARG A 9 5.88 8.66 -8.03
N GLY A 10 5.24 8.89 -9.19
CA GLY A 10 4.64 7.83 -10.01
C GLY A 10 3.36 7.21 -9.42
N CYS A 11 2.83 7.74 -8.32
CA CYS A 11 1.56 7.31 -7.75
C CYS A 11 0.82 8.50 -7.11
N ARG A 12 -0.48 8.63 -7.40
CA ARG A 12 -1.33 9.72 -6.92
C ARG A 12 -2.77 9.27 -6.71
N ALA A 13 -3.55 10.14 -6.09
CA ALA A 13 -5.01 10.05 -6.06
C ALA A 13 -5.61 11.23 -6.84
N PRO A 14 -6.80 11.08 -7.42
CA PRO A 14 -7.57 12.20 -7.96
C PRO A 14 -7.80 13.27 -6.89
N ARG A 15 -7.83 14.55 -7.28
CA ARG A 15 -8.26 15.60 -6.36
C ARG A 15 -9.76 15.47 -6.07
N LEU A 16 -10.14 15.53 -4.80
CA LEU A 16 -11.56 15.62 -4.41
C LEU A 16 -12.14 16.97 -4.87
N VAL A 17 -13.28 16.92 -5.57
CA VAL A 17 -14.04 18.11 -5.98
C VAL A 17 -15.21 18.33 -5.02
N LYS A 18 -15.98 17.28 -4.74
CA LYS A 18 -17.12 17.33 -3.80
C LYS A 18 -17.38 15.95 -3.21
N GLY A 19 -17.68 15.89 -1.91
CA GLY A 19 -18.15 14.68 -1.24
C GLY A 19 -19.43 14.97 -0.47
N THR A 20 -20.40 14.09 -0.59
CA THR A 20 -21.61 14.02 0.25
C THR A 20 -21.77 12.58 0.73
N ARG A 21 -22.84 12.29 1.47
CA ARG A 21 -23.14 10.92 1.90
C ARG A 21 -23.26 9.95 0.72
N ASP A 22 -23.91 10.36 -0.37
CA ASP A 22 -24.30 9.46 -1.46
C ASP A 22 -23.66 9.83 -2.81
N VAL A 23 -22.88 10.92 -2.86
CA VAL A 23 -22.22 11.39 -4.10
C VAL A 23 -20.78 11.79 -3.82
N LEU A 24 -19.85 11.18 -4.57
CA LEU A 24 -18.44 11.53 -4.62
C LEU A 24 -18.08 12.04 -6.02
N VAL A 25 -17.53 13.25 -6.08
CA VAL A 25 -17.04 13.89 -7.32
C VAL A 25 -15.55 14.16 -7.17
N MET A 26 -14.76 13.65 -8.10
CA MET A 26 -13.32 13.79 -8.13
C MET A 26 -12.85 14.30 -9.49
N GLU A 27 -11.59 14.70 -9.55
CA GLU A 27 -10.89 14.98 -10.79
C GLU A 27 -11.04 13.81 -11.78
N PHE A 28 -11.49 14.11 -12.99
CA PHE A 28 -11.45 13.17 -14.09
C PHE A 28 -10.01 13.04 -14.60
N ILE A 29 -9.52 11.81 -14.70
CA ILE A 29 -8.15 11.53 -15.10
C ILE A 29 -8.13 11.28 -16.60
N ASP A 30 -7.92 12.34 -17.36
CA ASP A 30 -7.94 12.27 -18.81
C ASP A 30 -6.83 11.37 -19.37
N GLY A 31 -7.18 10.59 -20.40
CA GLY A 31 -6.30 9.61 -21.04
C GLY A 31 -5.88 8.43 -20.16
N ALA A 32 -6.42 8.28 -18.95
CA ALA A 32 -6.09 7.13 -18.11
C ALA A 32 -6.78 5.85 -18.58
N PHE A 33 -6.06 4.74 -18.46
CA PHE A 33 -6.53 3.42 -18.86
C PHE A 33 -6.36 2.40 -17.73
N SER A 34 -7.01 1.24 -17.86
CA SER A 34 -6.98 0.20 -16.85
C SER A 34 -5.63 -0.48 -16.78
N LEU A 35 -5.15 -0.81 -15.57
CA LEU A 35 -3.96 -1.66 -15.37
C LEU A 35 -4.12 -3.06 -16.01
N LYS A 36 -5.35 -3.47 -16.35
CA LYS A 36 -5.65 -4.74 -17.03
C LYS A 36 -5.64 -4.65 -18.56
N ASP A 37 -5.44 -3.46 -19.12
CA ASP A 37 -5.42 -3.27 -20.57
C ASP A 37 -4.01 -3.53 -21.14
N ASP A 38 -3.76 -4.78 -21.52
CA ASP A 38 -2.47 -5.19 -22.08
C ASP A 38 -2.13 -4.51 -23.41
N ALA A 39 -3.13 -4.03 -24.17
CA ALA A 39 -2.88 -3.30 -25.41
C ALA A 39 -2.37 -1.89 -25.12
N ALA A 40 -3.06 -1.16 -24.23
CA ALA A 40 -2.64 0.17 -23.81
C ALA A 40 -1.28 0.15 -23.08
N LEU A 41 -1.03 -0.86 -22.25
CA LEU A 41 0.28 -1.06 -21.61
C LEU A 41 1.43 -1.16 -22.63
N LYS A 42 1.21 -1.88 -23.74
CA LYS A 42 2.20 -2.00 -24.83
C LYS A 42 2.33 -0.71 -25.63
N GLU A 43 1.20 -0.09 -25.97
CA GLU A 43 1.16 1.17 -26.72
C GLU A 43 1.96 2.28 -26.02
N HIS A 44 1.80 2.39 -24.71
CA HIS A 44 2.49 3.40 -23.89
C HIS A 44 3.83 2.93 -23.31
N ALA A 45 4.31 1.73 -23.69
CA ALA A 45 5.55 1.15 -23.20
C ALA A 45 5.69 1.21 -21.67
N VAL A 46 4.62 0.83 -20.96
CA VAL A 46 4.58 0.91 -19.49
C VAL A 46 5.39 -0.21 -18.86
N ASP A 47 6.26 0.16 -17.91
CA ASP A 47 6.95 -0.79 -17.05
C ASP A 47 6.08 -1.13 -15.82
N ARG A 48 5.52 -2.34 -15.84
CA ARG A 48 4.64 -2.84 -14.78
C ARG A 48 5.36 -3.00 -13.43
N LEU A 49 6.66 -3.32 -13.44
CA LEU A 49 7.42 -3.48 -12.21
C LEU A 49 7.59 -2.13 -11.51
N LEU A 50 7.94 -1.10 -12.27
CA LEU A 50 8.07 0.26 -11.73
C LEU A 50 6.74 0.85 -11.26
N VAL A 51 5.62 0.52 -11.93
CA VAL A 51 4.27 0.81 -11.42
C VAL A 51 4.04 0.15 -10.06
N CYS A 52 4.31 -1.15 -9.95
CA CYS A 52 4.14 -1.90 -8.70
C CYS A 52 4.99 -1.31 -7.57
N GLU A 53 6.24 -0.91 -7.85
CA GLU A 53 7.10 -0.25 -6.88
C GLU A 53 6.55 1.11 -6.43
N ALA A 54 6.03 1.92 -7.35
CA ALA A 54 5.43 3.21 -7.02
C ALA A 54 4.17 3.04 -6.14
N VAL A 55 3.35 2.04 -6.46
CA VAL A 55 2.16 1.67 -5.67
C VAL A 55 2.55 1.15 -4.29
N GLY A 56 3.53 0.25 -4.20
CA GLY A 56 4.04 -0.28 -2.93
C GLY A 56 4.63 0.81 -2.04
N ARG A 57 5.40 1.74 -2.62
CA ARG A 57 5.93 2.92 -1.91
C ARG A 57 4.80 3.82 -1.41
N SER A 58 3.75 4.02 -2.20
CA SER A 58 2.55 4.75 -1.79
C SER A 58 1.87 4.09 -0.59
N LEU A 59 1.69 2.77 -0.60
CA LEU A 59 1.12 2.02 0.52
C LEU A 59 1.98 2.12 1.78
N ALA A 60 3.31 2.00 1.65
CA ALA A 60 4.23 2.14 2.77
C ALA A 60 4.14 3.55 3.40
N VAL A 61 4.06 4.60 2.58
CA VAL A 61 3.89 5.97 3.06
C VAL A 61 2.53 6.17 3.71
N GLN A 62 1.45 5.65 3.12
CA GLN A 62 0.13 5.67 3.73
C GLN A 62 0.20 5.08 5.15
N PHE A 63 0.78 3.89 5.27
CA PHE A 63 0.86 3.18 6.54
C PHE A 63 1.76 3.90 7.54
N PHE A 64 3.06 4.02 7.25
CA PHE A 64 4.07 4.43 8.22
C PHE A 64 4.16 5.93 8.42
N ALA A 65 3.82 6.75 7.43
CA ALA A 65 3.92 8.21 7.53
C ALA A 65 2.57 8.89 7.75
N LEU A 66 1.49 8.37 7.16
CA LEU A 66 0.17 9.00 7.23
C LEU A 66 -0.80 8.32 8.22
N GLY A 67 -0.47 7.11 8.69
CA GLY A 67 -1.31 6.33 9.61
C GLY A 67 -2.65 5.91 9.00
N VAL A 68 -2.72 5.80 7.68
CA VAL A 68 -3.88 5.32 6.92
C VAL A 68 -3.49 4.14 6.06
N TRP A 69 -4.42 3.27 5.70
CA TRP A 69 -4.13 2.16 4.82
C TRP A 69 -5.31 1.90 3.91
N ASN A 70 -5.05 1.76 2.62
CA ASN A 70 -6.02 1.28 1.67
C ASN A 70 -6.00 -0.25 1.67
N ALA A 71 -7.04 -0.85 2.25
CA ALA A 71 -7.13 -2.29 2.45
C ALA A 71 -7.64 -3.04 1.20
N ASP A 72 -8.07 -2.34 0.15
CA ASP A 72 -8.67 -2.94 -1.03
C ASP A 72 -8.03 -2.45 -2.34
N LEU A 73 -6.69 -2.55 -2.39
CA LEU A 73 -5.93 -2.10 -3.55
C LEU A 73 -5.85 -3.15 -4.67
N HIS A 74 -7.01 -3.58 -5.16
CA HIS A 74 -7.08 -4.51 -6.29
C HIS A 74 -6.82 -3.81 -7.63
N PRO A 75 -6.46 -4.54 -8.70
CA PRO A 75 -6.10 -3.94 -10.00
C PRO A 75 -7.20 -3.11 -10.68
N GLY A 76 -8.44 -3.18 -10.21
CA GLY A 76 -9.56 -2.39 -10.73
C GLY A 76 -9.63 -0.98 -10.13
N ASN A 77 -8.98 -0.77 -8.98
CA ASN A 77 -8.91 0.51 -8.28
C ASN A 77 -7.65 1.31 -8.66
N ILE A 78 -6.92 0.83 -9.66
CA ILE A 78 -5.68 1.41 -10.16
C ILE A 78 -5.86 1.70 -11.65
N LEU A 79 -5.89 2.98 -11.98
CA LEU A 79 -5.73 3.44 -13.36
C LEU A 79 -4.27 3.80 -13.62
N LEU A 80 -3.89 3.78 -14.88
CA LEU A 80 -2.60 4.27 -15.35
C LEU A 80 -2.82 5.49 -16.23
N GLN A 81 -2.15 6.59 -15.88
CA GLN A 81 -2.13 7.79 -16.70
C GLN A 81 -0.78 7.86 -17.43
N PRO A 82 -0.74 7.86 -18.77
CA PRO A 82 0.51 8.04 -19.52
C PRO A 82 1.27 9.28 -19.05
N ASP A 83 2.56 9.11 -18.79
CA ASP A 83 3.46 10.19 -18.38
C ASP A 83 4.88 9.82 -18.80
N ALA A 84 5.33 10.36 -19.93
CA ALA A 84 6.67 10.09 -20.47
C ALA A 84 7.81 10.63 -19.57
N SER A 85 7.50 11.45 -18.56
CA SER A 85 8.47 11.91 -17.58
C SER A 85 8.57 10.99 -16.35
N ALA A 86 7.59 10.10 -16.16
CA ALA A 86 7.59 9.14 -15.08
C ALA A 86 8.51 7.94 -15.42
N PRO A 87 9.19 7.35 -14.43
CA PRO A 87 10.07 6.19 -14.67
C PRO A 87 9.39 5.02 -15.38
N ALA A 88 8.09 4.83 -15.14
CA ALA A 88 7.31 3.74 -15.71
C ALA A 88 6.60 4.11 -17.03
N ASN A 89 6.87 5.29 -17.61
CA ASN A 89 6.08 5.92 -18.69
C ASN A 89 4.59 6.16 -18.34
N ALA A 90 4.23 5.97 -17.08
CA ALA A 90 2.89 6.20 -16.54
C ALA A 90 2.95 6.50 -15.04
N ALA A 91 1.93 7.20 -14.56
CA ALA A 91 1.64 7.34 -13.14
C ALA A 91 0.45 6.45 -12.74
N ALA A 92 0.59 5.74 -11.63
CA ALA A 92 -0.53 5.02 -11.02
C ALA A 92 -1.51 6.01 -10.37
N VAL A 93 -2.80 5.82 -10.63
CA VAL A 93 -3.86 6.64 -10.04
C VAL A 93 -4.81 5.75 -9.25
N LEU A 94 -4.79 5.92 -7.93
CA LEU A 94 -5.62 5.16 -7.00
C LEU A 94 -6.99 5.83 -6.92
N ILE A 95 -8.05 5.13 -7.32
CA ILE A 95 -9.39 5.73 -7.51
C ILE A 95 -10.42 5.31 -6.46
N ASP A 96 -10.15 4.26 -5.69
CA ASP A 96 -11.05 3.79 -4.65
C ASP A 96 -10.37 3.83 -3.28
N PHE A 97 -11.07 4.40 -2.30
CA PHE A 97 -10.68 4.52 -0.90
C PHE A 97 -11.82 4.12 0.06
N GLY A 98 -12.83 3.41 -0.46
CA GLY A 98 -14.01 2.98 0.29
C GLY A 98 -13.68 1.99 1.42
N ASN A 99 -12.59 1.23 1.27
CA ASN A 99 -12.06 0.35 2.30
C ASN A 99 -10.72 0.85 2.83
N THR A 100 -10.76 1.92 3.62
CA THR A 100 -9.57 2.47 4.28
C THR A 100 -9.64 2.30 5.80
N CYS A 101 -8.52 1.99 6.42
CA CYS A 101 -8.39 1.94 7.87
C CYS A 101 -7.37 2.96 8.38
N ARG A 102 -7.50 3.32 9.66
CA ARG A 102 -6.60 4.24 10.36
C ARG A 102 -5.92 3.50 11.50
N PHE A 103 -4.65 3.83 11.72
CA PHE A 103 -3.85 3.25 12.78
C PHE A 103 -3.43 4.34 13.76
N THR A 104 -3.48 3.99 15.04
CA THR A 104 -2.89 4.80 16.10
C THR A 104 -1.36 4.71 16.03
N GLY A 105 -0.67 5.70 16.60
CA GLY A 105 0.80 5.65 16.69
C GLY A 105 1.32 4.42 17.46
N GLY A 106 0.55 3.90 18.42
CA GLY A 106 0.87 2.65 19.12
C GLY A 106 0.83 1.44 18.19
N GLN A 107 -0.25 1.28 17.42
CA GLN A 107 -0.39 0.18 16.45
C GLN A 107 0.68 0.25 15.34
N LEU A 108 0.99 1.45 14.84
CA LEU A 108 2.05 1.64 13.85
C LEU A 108 3.42 1.22 14.38
N ARG A 109 3.75 1.59 15.64
CA ARG A 109 4.99 1.16 16.29
C ARG A 109 5.03 -0.36 16.45
N ALA A 110 3.96 -0.97 16.94
CA ALA A 110 3.88 -2.41 17.10
C ALA A 110 4.09 -3.15 15.77
N PHE A 111 3.46 -2.66 14.69
CA PHE A 111 3.65 -3.23 13.36
C PHE A 111 5.07 -3.00 12.81
N ALA A 112 5.66 -1.82 13.01
CA ALA A 112 7.05 -1.56 12.63
C ALA A 112 8.02 -2.50 13.36
N THR A 113 7.77 -2.76 14.65
CA THR A 113 8.51 -3.76 15.43
C THR A 113 8.36 -5.15 14.81
N LEU A 114 7.15 -5.55 14.42
CA LEU A 114 6.92 -6.84 13.75
C LEU A 114 7.71 -6.96 12.44
N VAL A 115 7.68 -5.93 11.59
CA VAL A 115 8.44 -5.89 10.33
C VAL A 115 9.94 -5.97 10.58
N HIS A 116 10.45 -5.22 11.57
CA HIS A 116 11.86 -5.27 11.95
C HIS A 116 12.25 -6.67 12.44
N ALA A 117 11.46 -7.25 13.34
CA ALA A 117 11.69 -8.58 13.89
C ALA A 117 11.70 -9.67 12.80
N ALA A 118 10.79 -9.58 11.82
CA ALA A 118 10.79 -10.48 10.68
C ALA A 118 12.06 -10.32 9.82
N ALA A 119 12.49 -9.08 9.56
CA ALA A 119 13.69 -8.80 8.78
C ALA A 119 14.99 -9.24 9.46
N THR A 120 15.04 -9.20 10.81
CA THR A 120 16.18 -9.68 11.60
C THR A 120 16.06 -11.14 12.03
N ASN A 121 14.95 -11.80 11.68
CA ASN A 121 14.60 -13.17 12.08
C ASN A 121 14.64 -13.36 13.62
N ASP A 122 14.14 -12.37 14.36
CA ASP A 122 14.04 -12.37 15.82
C ASP A 122 12.66 -12.90 16.27
N ALA A 123 12.62 -14.19 16.63
CA ALA A 123 11.38 -14.85 17.04
C ALA A 123 10.77 -14.29 18.34
N SER A 124 11.61 -13.80 19.27
CA SER A 124 11.14 -13.24 20.54
C SER A 124 10.43 -11.90 20.28
N LEU A 125 11.06 -11.04 19.47
CA LEU A 125 10.52 -9.74 19.13
C LEU A 125 9.25 -9.84 18.27
N ILE A 126 9.11 -10.90 17.46
CA ILE A 126 7.85 -11.21 16.76
C ILE A 126 6.71 -11.43 17.78
N GLY A 127 6.95 -12.24 18.82
CA GLY A 127 5.94 -12.51 19.87
C GLY A 127 5.50 -11.26 20.62
N GLU A 128 6.47 -10.41 21.01
CA GLU A 128 6.19 -9.12 21.64
C GLU A 128 5.40 -8.17 20.74
N ALA A 129 5.76 -8.10 19.46
CA ALA A 129 5.05 -7.26 18.50
C ALA A 129 3.59 -7.68 18.31
N PHE A 130 3.31 -8.99 18.33
CA PHE A 130 1.94 -9.51 18.27
C PHE A 130 1.12 -9.21 19.52
N ASP A 131 1.70 -9.32 20.72
CA ASP A 131 1.03 -8.91 21.96
C ASP A 131 0.70 -7.41 21.92
N LEU A 132 1.63 -6.57 21.43
CA LEU A 132 1.40 -5.12 21.25
C LEU A 132 0.30 -4.81 20.23
N LEU A 133 0.05 -5.71 19.27
CA LEU A 133 -1.04 -5.65 18.32
C LEU A 133 -2.36 -6.22 18.88
N GLY A 134 -2.36 -6.74 20.11
CA GLY A 134 -3.54 -7.32 20.76
C GLY A 134 -3.82 -8.77 20.38
N VAL A 135 -2.85 -9.49 19.81
CA VAL A 135 -2.96 -10.94 19.54
C VAL A 135 -2.59 -11.69 20.81
N GLU A 136 -3.61 -12.13 21.55
CA GLU A 136 -3.41 -12.76 22.86
C GLU A 136 -2.58 -14.05 22.79
N GLY A 137 -1.54 -14.11 23.62
CA GLY A 137 -0.76 -15.32 23.84
C GLY A 137 0.38 -15.55 22.84
N ALA A 138 0.72 -14.54 22.04
CA ALA A 138 1.80 -14.62 21.07
C ALA A 138 3.17 -14.84 21.72
N SER A 139 3.48 -14.11 22.79
CA SER A 139 4.71 -14.32 23.59
C SER A 139 4.67 -15.58 24.46
N SER A 140 3.49 -16.12 24.76
CA SER A 140 3.31 -17.28 25.64
C SER A 140 3.61 -18.64 24.99
N GLY A 141 4.24 -18.66 23.81
CA GLY A 141 4.61 -19.87 23.09
C GLY A 141 3.53 -20.47 22.17
N ARG A 142 2.33 -19.88 22.10
CA ARG A 142 1.27 -20.31 21.15
C ARG A 142 1.60 -20.01 19.69
N LEU A 143 2.61 -19.18 19.45
CA LEU A 143 3.22 -18.91 18.13
C LEU A 143 4.64 -19.49 18.00
N ALA A 144 5.03 -20.47 18.82
CA ALA A 144 6.36 -21.07 18.77
C ALA A 144 6.74 -21.62 17.38
N ASP A 145 5.75 -22.00 16.56
CA ASP A 145 5.94 -22.46 15.19
C ASP A 145 5.96 -21.35 14.14
N LEU A 146 5.69 -20.09 14.51
CA LEU A 146 5.61 -18.98 13.56
C LEU A 146 6.93 -18.70 12.83
N PRO A 147 8.12 -18.80 13.46
CA PRO A 147 9.40 -18.74 12.73
C PRO A 147 9.54 -19.85 11.68
N ARG A 148 8.96 -21.02 11.93
CA ARG A 148 8.90 -22.15 10.98
C ARG A 148 7.92 -21.86 9.83
N MET A 149 6.76 -21.27 10.13
CA MET A 149 5.76 -20.85 9.14
C MET A 149 6.29 -19.73 8.24
N LEU A 150 6.94 -18.71 8.80
CA LEU A 150 7.55 -17.61 8.04
C LEU A 150 8.71 -18.11 7.15
N LYS A 151 9.53 -19.07 7.61
CA LYS A 151 10.53 -19.74 6.76
C LYS A 151 9.91 -20.58 5.63
N SER A 152 8.66 -21.04 5.78
CA SER A 152 7.95 -21.80 4.75
C SER A 152 7.25 -20.90 3.73
N MET A 153 6.94 -19.65 4.08
CA MET A 153 6.53 -18.60 3.15
C MET A 153 7.75 -18.10 2.40
N ARG A 154 8.19 -18.85 1.39
CA ARG A 154 9.17 -18.37 0.42
C ARG A 154 8.58 -17.16 -0.31
N LEU A 155 9.08 -15.97 0.00
CA LEU A 155 9.14 -14.84 -0.92
C LEU A 155 10.29 -15.07 -1.91
#